data_AF-A0A5M6D7L8-F1
#
_entry.id   AF-A0A5M6D7L8-F1
#
_cell.length_a   1.000
_cell.length_b   1.000
_cell.length_c   1.000
_cell.angle_alpha   90.00
_cell.angle_beta   90.00
_cell.angle_gamma   90.00
#
_symmetry.space_group_name_H-M   'P 1'
#
loop_
_entity.id
_entity.type
_entity.pdbx_description
1 polymer ?
#
loop_
_entity_poly.entity_id
_entity_poly.type
_entity_poly.pdbx_seq_one_letter_code
_entity_poly.pdbx_strand_id
1 'polypeptide(L)'
;MTKRRTNWCPVAILASALALAFSGNAKVDAAPPHPPTGEESANNLSVPTIFVPSIDDSPFAGKCTSEDDSLEPMGPMGVDTDGDGVPDEHTEYYVQGIAQWQADCDSADPHTVEVAAEWGDNLTNAPLKAGTPIRVEIGFLTVADRAMPGYVVTKLDPTLLDRESHYGTLGEKVDDFLEVRVWDHDVRLDIRSTDDSIVVADMEDFSAEINSTGRIVYGFNWQNPKAGDYVITVIAPNIAITAADAGEILPDNMVAVNVTVGNKGGGKGSGGRPGDVVPGKGKKGR
;
A
#
# COMPACT_ATOMS: atom_id res chain seq x y z
N MET A 1 17.72 -34.95 -26.34
CA MET A 1 17.80 -33.87 -25.33
C MET A 1 17.87 -32.54 -26.07
N THR A 2 16.71 -31.94 -26.31
CA THR A 2 16.53 -30.85 -27.28
C THR A 2 16.45 -29.53 -26.53
N LYS A 3 17.51 -28.71 -26.62
CA LYS A 3 17.56 -27.34 -26.09
C LYS A 3 16.60 -26.46 -26.90
N ARG A 4 15.61 -25.83 -26.25
CA ARG A 4 14.89 -24.68 -26.81
C ARG A 4 15.47 -23.40 -26.22
N ARG A 5 16.04 -22.58 -27.11
CA ARG A 5 16.29 -21.16 -26.90
C ARG A 5 15.12 -20.41 -27.53
N THR A 6 14.57 -19.42 -26.84
CA THR A 6 13.70 -18.40 -27.44
C THR A 6 14.36 -17.04 -27.27
N ASN A 7 14.56 -16.38 -28.40
CA ASN A 7 15.09 -15.03 -28.54
C ASN A 7 13.92 -14.03 -28.55
N TRP A 8 14.15 -12.88 -27.91
CA TRP A 8 13.90 -11.50 -28.37
C TRP A 8 12.49 -11.09 -28.86
N CYS A 9 11.96 -10.00 -28.29
CA CYS A 9 11.94 -8.70 -29.00
C CYS A 9 11.63 -7.52 -28.04
N PRO A 10 12.30 -6.36 -28.18
CA PRO A 10 12.02 -5.15 -27.43
C PRO A 10 10.98 -4.27 -28.16
N VAL A 11 10.15 -3.55 -27.41
CA VAL A 11 9.36 -2.42 -27.94
C VAL A 11 9.75 -1.17 -27.17
N ALA A 12 9.97 -0.09 -27.90
CA ALA A 12 10.49 1.17 -27.38
C ALA A 12 9.64 2.36 -27.85
N ILE A 13 9.60 3.38 -26.98
CA ILE A 13 9.40 4.84 -27.20
C ILE A 13 7.95 5.35 -27.39
N LEU A 14 7.47 6.20 -26.46
CA LEU A 14 7.43 7.66 -26.66
C LEU A 14 7.16 8.43 -25.34
N ALA A 15 7.94 9.49 -25.13
CA ALA A 15 7.80 10.46 -24.07
C ALA A 15 6.99 11.67 -24.55
N SER A 16 6.22 12.30 -23.66
CA SER A 16 5.77 13.68 -23.80
C SER A 16 6.04 14.45 -22.51
N ALA A 17 6.77 15.54 -22.64
CA ALA A 17 7.10 16.48 -21.58
C ALA A 17 6.10 17.64 -21.59
N LEU A 18 5.67 18.08 -20.41
CA LEU A 18 5.18 19.44 -20.21
C LEU A 18 5.84 20.01 -18.94
N ALA A 19 6.60 21.09 -19.13
CA ALA A 19 7.23 21.85 -18.06
C ALA A 19 6.30 22.97 -17.61
N LEU A 20 6.18 23.18 -16.30
CA LEU A 20 5.77 24.46 -15.72
C LEU A 20 6.79 24.85 -14.65
N ALA A 21 7.30 26.07 -14.82
CA ALA A 21 8.20 26.74 -13.90
C ALA A 21 7.40 27.52 -12.86
N PHE A 22 7.84 27.53 -11.60
CA PHE A 22 7.53 28.60 -10.66
C PHE A 22 8.76 28.98 -9.85
N SER A 23 8.96 30.29 -9.73
CA SER A 23 10.03 30.98 -9.03
C SER A 23 9.63 31.34 -7.60
N GLY A 24 10.53 31.04 -6.67
CA GLY A 24 10.90 31.75 -5.43
C GLY A 24 9.84 32.45 -4.57
N ASN A 25 9.76 32.02 -3.30
CA ASN A 25 10.08 32.87 -2.14
C ASN A 25 10.24 32.00 -0.87
N ALA A 26 11.36 32.19 -0.17
CA ALA A 26 11.62 31.53 1.11
C ALA A 26 10.84 32.22 2.24
N LYS A 27 10.00 31.47 2.94
CA LYS A 27 9.42 31.80 4.24
C LYS A 27 9.85 30.72 5.23
N VAL A 28 10.07 31.13 6.47
CA VAL A 28 10.43 30.26 7.59
C VAL A 28 9.19 29.43 7.93
N ASP A 29 9.22 28.13 7.60
CA ASP A 29 8.07 27.24 7.74
C ASP A 29 7.95 26.76 9.19
N ALA A 30 6.88 27.19 9.86
CA ALA A 30 6.26 26.36 10.87
C ALA A 30 5.88 25.03 10.20
N ALA A 31 6.15 23.90 10.87
CA ALA A 31 5.77 22.59 10.35
C ALA A 31 4.30 22.64 9.90
N PRO A 32 4.00 22.36 8.62
CA PRO A 32 2.63 22.37 8.16
C PRO A 32 1.84 21.36 9.01
N PRO A 33 0.62 21.70 9.44
CA PRO A 33 -0.25 20.71 10.06
C PRO A 33 -0.36 19.52 9.10
N HIS A 34 -0.10 18.31 9.62
CA HIS A 34 -0.24 17.10 8.83
C HIS A 34 -1.61 17.13 8.14
N PRO A 35 -1.68 17.06 6.80
CA PRO A 35 -2.96 16.90 6.15
C PRO A 35 -3.58 15.63 6.76
N PRO A 36 -4.87 15.67 7.17
CA PRO A 36 -5.53 14.46 7.61
C PRO A 36 -5.29 13.40 6.52
N THR A 37 -4.84 12.22 6.93
CA THR A 37 -4.62 11.03 6.09
C THR A 37 -5.96 10.46 5.58
N GLY A 38 -6.89 11.35 5.22
CA GLY A 38 -8.25 11.06 4.85
C GLY A 38 -8.31 10.44 3.48
N GLU A 39 -8.05 9.14 3.41
CA GLU A 39 -8.49 8.24 2.36
C GLU A 39 -8.51 6.83 2.99
N GLU A 40 -9.54 6.04 2.68
CA GLU A 40 -9.67 4.60 2.97
C GLU A 40 -10.43 4.07 4.22
N SER A 41 -11.01 4.91 5.10
CA SER A 41 -12.04 4.40 6.04
C SER A 41 -13.39 4.08 5.37
N ALA A 42 -13.56 4.51 4.11
CA ALA A 42 -14.73 4.22 3.30
C ALA A 42 -14.77 2.78 2.78
N ASN A 43 -13.61 2.12 2.68
CA ASN A 43 -13.51 0.76 2.16
C ASN A 43 -14.19 -0.25 3.11
N ASN A 44 -14.57 -1.40 2.55
CA ASN A 44 -15.17 -2.49 3.31
C ASN A 44 -14.12 -3.50 3.70
N LEU A 45 -14.22 -3.97 4.95
CA LEU A 45 -13.41 -5.08 5.41
C LEU A 45 -13.81 -6.33 4.63
N SER A 46 -12.89 -6.86 3.84
CA SER A 46 -13.13 -8.01 2.96
C SER A 46 -12.32 -9.24 3.36
N VAL A 47 -11.22 -9.03 4.08
CA VAL A 47 -10.44 -10.10 4.70
C VAL A 47 -10.75 -10.14 6.18
N PRO A 48 -10.97 -11.33 6.77
CA PRO A 48 -11.26 -11.42 8.19
C PRO A 48 -10.15 -10.86 9.05
N THR A 49 -10.51 -10.33 10.21
CA THR A 49 -9.58 -9.62 11.09
C THR A 49 -9.80 -9.96 12.55
N ILE A 50 -8.70 -10.19 13.27
CA ILE A 50 -8.64 -10.26 14.74
C ILE A 50 -8.20 -8.90 15.28
N PHE A 51 -8.98 -8.34 16.21
CA PHE A 51 -8.72 -7.04 16.84
C PHE A 51 -8.13 -7.22 18.23
N VAL A 52 -7.06 -6.48 18.55
CA VAL A 52 -6.33 -6.57 19.82
C VAL A 52 -6.23 -5.17 20.48
N PRO A 53 -6.76 -4.99 21.70
CA PRO A 53 -7.43 -5.97 22.56
C PRO A 53 -8.90 -6.22 22.17
N SER A 54 -9.54 -5.24 21.55
CA SER A 54 -10.98 -5.21 21.36
C SER A 54 -11.33 -4.47 20.08
N ILE A 55 -12.41 -4.91 19.48
CA ILE A 55 -13.02 -4.30 18.32
C ILE A 55 -13.60 -2.91 18.61
N ASP A 56 -14.10 -2.71 19.83
CA ASP A 56 -14.78 -1.48 20.26
C ASP A 56 -13.83 -0.28 20.35
N ASP A 57 -12.56 -0.56 20.61
CA ASP A 57 -11.50 0.45 20.67
C ASP A 57 -10.91 0.75 19.29
N SER A 58 -11.33 0.02 18.26
CA SER A 58 -10.81 0.18 16.91
C SER A 58 -11.50 1.32 16.15
N PRO A 59 -10.80 2.00 15.22
CA PRO A 59 -11.43 2.94 14.30
C PRO A 59 -12.41 2.24 13.35
N PHE A 60 -12.48 0.90 13.39
CA PHE A 60 -13.32 0.04 12.58
C PHE A 60 -14.45 -0.61 13.38
N ALA A 61 -14.74 -0.18 14.62
CA ALA A 61 -15.76 -0.80 15.46
C ALA A 61 -17.12 -0.97 14.74
N GLY A 62 -17.57 0.05 13.99
CA GLY A 62 -18.81 -0.01 13.19
C GLY A 62 -18.73 -0.82 11.89
N LYS A 63 -17.57 -1.43 11.60
CA LYS A 63 -17.32 -2.35 10.48
C LYS A 63 -17.24 -3.79 10.97
N CYS A 64 -17.61 -4.08 12.21
CA CYS A 64 -17.65 -5.44 12.72
C CYS A 64 -18.86 -5.70 13.63
N THR A 65 -19.94 -4.98 13.39
CA THR A 65 -21.21 -5.15 14.11
C THR A 65 -22.18 -5.87 13.19
N SER A 66 -22.66 -7.07 13.56
CA SER A 66 -23.97 -7.48 13.02
C SER A 66 -25.07 -6.78 13.79
N GLU A 67 -26.24 -6.63 13.14
CA GLU A 67 -27.46 -6.13 13.78
C GLU A 67 -28.00 -7.08 14.87
N ASP A 68 -27.38 -8.25 15.10
CA ASP A 68 -27.87 -9.32 15.97
C ASP A 68 -26.80 -9.82 16.99
N ASP A 69 -25.85 -8.97 17.38
CA ASP A 69 -24.69 -9.29 18.25
C ASP A 69 -23.77 -10.44 17.73
N SER A 70 -24.08 -11.03 16.57
CA SER A 70 -23.19 -11.97 15.89
C SER A 70 -22.03 -11.22 15.21
N LEU A 71 -20.82 -11.76 15.19
CA LEU A 71 -19.70 -11.17 14.42
C LEU A 71 -19.71 -11.68 12.96
N GLU A 72 -20.87 -12.17 12.49
CA GLU A 72 -20.99 -12.82 11.19
C GLU A 72 -20.75 -11.85 10.02
N PRO A 73 -20.17 -12.34 8.92
CA PRO A 73 -19.95 -11.54 7.73
C PRO A 73 -21.25 -10.96 7.18
N MET A 74 -21.25 -9.67 6.89
CA MET A 74 -22.36 -9.02 6.20
C MET A 74 -22.18 -9.15 4.69
N GLY A 75 -23.17 -9.77 4.04
CA GLY A 75 -23.27 -9.82 2.59
C GLY A 75 -23.33 -8.42 1.97
N PRO A 76 -22.89 -8.25 0.71
CA PRO A 76 -22.94 -6.95 0.07
C PRO A 76 -24.36 -6.39 -0.05
N MET A 77 -24.50 -5.13 0.35
CA MET A 77 -25.71 -4.33 0.25
C MET A 77 -25.39 -3.01 -0.46
N GLY A 78 -26.40 -2.45 -1.14
CA GLY A 78 -26.21 -1.27 -1.98
C GLY A 78 -25.77 -1.69 -3.37
N VAL A 79 -26.68 -1.55 -4.33
CA VAL A 79 -26.37 -1.49 -5.75
C VAL A 79 -26.52 -0.04 -6.17
N ASP A 80 -25.70 0.43 -7.11
CA ASP A 80 -26.06 1.59 -7.92
C ASP A 80 -27.30 1.16 -8.74
N THR A 81 -28.48 1.36 -8.16
CA THR A 81 -29.65 1.59 -8.99
C THR A 81 -29.59 3.05 -9.38
N ASP A 82 -28.88 3.35 -10.47
CA ASP A 82 -29.38 4.42 -11.33
C ASP A 82 -30.87 4.14 -11.55
N GLY A 83 -31.71 5.16 -11.36
CA GLY A 83 -33.16 5.11 -11.09
C GLY A 83 -34.06 4.47 -12.16
N ASP A 84 -33.51 3.58 -12.97
CA ASP A 84 -34.09 2.88 -14.10
C ASP A 84 -34.34 1.39 -13.75
N GLY A 85 -33.70 0.87 -12.68
CA GLY A 85 -33.94 -0.48 -12.17
C GLY A 85 -33.52 -1.61 -13.11
N VAL A 86 -32.65 -1.33 -14.09
CA VAL A 86 -32.05 -2.35 -14.95
C VAL A 86 -30.58 -2.49 -14.54
N PRO A 87 -30.18 -3.61 -13.93
CA PRO A 87 -28.76 -3.93 -13.77
C PRO A 87 -28.14 -3.95 -15.17
N ASP A 88 -27.16 -3.08 -15.43
CA ASP A 88 -26.32 -3.23 -16.62
C ASP A 88 -25.72 -4.65 -16.58
N GLU A 89 -25.57 -5.32 -17.71
CA GLU A 89 -24.98 -6.66 -17.81
C GLU A 89 -23.49 -6.70 -17.35
N HIS A 90 -22.97 -5.55 -16.92
CA HIS A 90 -21.69 -5.33 -16.27
C HIS A 90 -21.76 -5.13 -14.73
N THR A 91 -22.94 -5.21 -14.10
CA THR A 91 -23.14 -5.12 -12.63
C THR A 91 -22.91 -6.46 -11.91
N GLU A 92 -21.84 -7.17 -12.27
CA GLU A 92 -21.46 -8.42 -11.57
C GLU A 92 -20.74 -8.17 -10.23
N TYR A 93 -20.32 -6.93 -9.96
CA TYR A 93 -19.46 -6.60 -8.82
C TYR A 93 -20.08 -5.57 -7.87
N TYR A 94 -19.91 -5.82 -6.58
CA TYR A 94 -20.06 -4.83 -5.51
C TYR A 94 -18.75 -4.06 -5.36
N VAL A 95 -18.78 -2.76 -5.62
CA VAL A 95 -17.58 -1.90 -5.69
C VAL A 95 -17.19 -1.38 -4.30
N GLN A 96 -15.90 -1.44 -3.97
CA GLN A 96 -15.33 -0.91 -2.73
C GLN A 96 -15.63 0.57 -2.56
N GLY A 97 -15.98 0.97 -1.34
CA GLY A 97 -16.33 2.35 -1.00
C GLY A 97 -17.70 2.83 -1.52
N ILE A 98 -18.40 2.02 -2.33
CA ILE A 98 -19.74 2.32 -2.85
C ILE A 98 -20.78 1.39 -2.20
N ALA A 99 -20.64 0.08 -2.40
CA ALA A 99 -21.46 -0.91 -1.71
C ALA A 99 -20.93 -1.13 -0.28
N GLN A 100 -21.72 -1.80 0.56
CA GLN A 100 -21.37 -2.12 1.96
C GLN A 100 -21.32 -3.62 2.15
N TRP A 101 -20.24 -4.14 2.70
CA TRP A 101 -20.13 -5.55 3.13
C TRP A 101 -19.11 -5.65 4.26
N GLN A 102 -18.98 -6.84 4.82
CA GLN A 102 -18.09 -7.05 5.95
C GLN A 102 -17.64 -8.51 6.05
N ALA A 103 -16.34 -8.76 6.10
CA ALA A 103 -15.80 -10.06 6.50
C ALA A 103 -16.02 -10.32 8.00
N ASP A 104 -15.84 -11.58 8.41
CA ASP A 104 -15.89 -12.01 9.81
C ASP A 104 -14.80 -11.30 10.64
N CYS A 105 -15.12 -11.01 11.89
CA CYS A 105 -14.21 -10.35 12.82
C CYS A 105 -14.13 -11.15 14.13
N ASP A 106 -13.00 -11.05 14.82
CA ASP A 106 -12.85 -11.59 16.17
C ASP A 106 -12.05 -10.62 17.04
N SER A 107 -11.99 -10.87 18.35
CA SER A 107 -11.13 -10.13 19.28
C SER A 107 -10.23 -11.09 20.04
N ALA A 108 -9.05 -10.61 20.44
CA ALA A 108 -8.12 -11.40 21.24
C ALA A 108 -7.47 -10.55 22.33
N ASP A 109 -7.14 -11.20 23.45
CA ASP A 109 -6.44 -10.55 24.55
C ASP A 109 -5.03 -10.13 24.11
N PRO A 110 -4.48 -9.02 24.64
CA PRO A 110 -3.10 -8.62 24.40
C PRO A 110 -2.11 -9.76 24.69
N HIS A 111 -1.09 -9.84 23.83
CA HIS A 111 0.02 -10.80 23.89
C HIS A 111 -0.37 -12.26 23.68
N THR A 112 -1.56 -12.55 23.13
CA THR A 112 -2.02 -13.92 22.84
C THR A 112 -1.91 -14.30 21.36
N VAL A 113 -1.75 -13.32 20.47
CA VAL A 113 -1.71 -13.52 19.01
C VAL A 113 -0.27 -13.47 18.52
N GLU A 114 0.18 -14.53 17.86
CA GLU A 114 1.44 -14.55 17.10
C GLU A 114 1.18 -14.12 15.65
N VAL A 115 2.03 -13.25 15.11
CA VAL A 115 1.86 -12.69 13.77
C VAL A 115 3.12 -12.80 12.90
N ALA A 116 2.90 -12.88 11.59
CA ALA A 116 3.87 -12.55 10.57
C ALA A 116 3.69 -11.09 10.12
N ALA A 117 4.76 -10.32 10.08
CA ALA A 117 4.81 -9.00 9.48
C ALA A 117 4.96 -9.09 7.95
N GLU A 118 4.16 -8.34 7.22
CA GLU A 118 4.24 -8.20 5.76
C GLU A 118 4.49 -6.75 5.38
N TRP A 119 5.65 -6.44 4.83
CA TRP A 119 5.95 -5.10 4.34
C TRP A 119 5.33 -4.86 2.97
N GLY A 120 4.89 -3.62 2.73
CA GLY A 120 4.45 -3.19 1.41
C GLY A 120 5.54 -3.40 0.36
N ASP A 121 5.16 -3.96 -0.79
CA ASP A 121 6.06 -4.30 -1.91
C ASP A 121 6.92 -3.11 -2.39
N ASN A 122 6.42 -1.89 -2.22
CA ASN A 122 7.14 -0.70 -2.62
C ASN A 122 8.41 -0.45 -1.78
N LEU A 123 8.55 -1.04 -0.59
CA LEU A 123 9.73 -0.92 0.26
C LEU A 123 10.78 -1.99 -0.05
N THR A 124 10.36 -3.17 -0.50
CA THR A 124 11.22 -4.35 -0.67
C THR A 124 11.61 -4.57 -2.14
N ASN A 125 10.74 -4.18 -3.08
CA ASN A 125 10.86 -4.54 -4.50
C ASN A 125 11.03 -3.34 -5.45
N ALA A 126 10.92 -2.09 -4.96
CA ALA A 126 11.01 -0.89 -5.79
C ALA A 126 12.15 0.05 -5.37
N PRO A 127 12.87 0.68 -6.34
CA PRO A 127 13.88 1.68 -6.01
C PRO A 127 13.23 2.96 -5.49
N LEU A 128 13.48 3.27 -4.23
CA LEU A 128 13.03 4.50 -3.57
C LEU A 128 13.81 5.71 -4.08
N LYS A 129 13.13 6.86 -4.21
CA LYS A 129 13.70 8.08 -4.81
C LYS A 129 13.48 9.29 -3.94
N ALA A 130 14.54 10.04 -3.71
CA ALA A 130 14.50 11.29 -2.98
C ALA A 130 13.54 12.30 -3.65
N GLY A 131 12.79 13.00 -2.82
CA GLY A 131 11.79 13.99 -3.22
C GLY A 131 10.56 13.42 -3.92
N THR A 132 10.37 12.10 -3.94
CA THR A 132 9.12 11.45 -4.38
C THR A 132 8.44 10.86 -3.15
N PRO A 133 7.13 11.07 -2.93
CA PRO A 133 6.44 10.47 -1.81
C PRO A 133 6.66 8.95 -1.76
N ILE A 134 6.93 8.43 -0.56
CA ILE A 134 7.03 7.00 -0.29
C ILE A 134 5.90 6.65 0.66
N ARG A 135 5.13 5.61 0.31
CA ARG A 135 4.17 5.01 1.24
C ARG A 135 4.92 3.98 2.08
N VAL A 136 4.93 4.11 3.39
CA VAL A 136 5.37 3.04 4.28
C VAL A 136 4.13 2.27 4.65
N GLU A 137 4.10 0.96 4.36
CA GLU A 137 2.96 0.10 4.64
C GLU A 137 3.43 -1.21 5.27
N ILE A 138 2.68 -1.69 6.26
CA ILE A 138 2.87 -3.01 6.87
C ILE A 138 1.50 -3.61 7.22
N GLY A 139 1.35 -4.91 7.03
CA GLY A 139 0.23 -5.69 7.56
C GLY A 139 0.72 -6.74 8.54
N PHE A 140 -0.15 -7.13 9.47
CA PHE A 140 0.08 -8.30 10.34
C PHE A 140 -0.86 -9.43 9.94
N LEU A 141 -0.31 -10.62 9.83
CA LEU A 141 -1.02 -11.85 9.47
C LEU A 141 -0.90 -12.89 10.57
N THR A 142 -1.96 -13.66 10.78
CA THR A 142 -1.91 -14.86 11.60
C THR A 142 -2.74 -15.97 10.97
N VAL A 143 -2.62 -17.17 11.52
CA VAL A 143 -3.51 -18.29 11.20
C VAL A 143 -4.55 -18.38 12.31
N ALA A 144 -5.82 -18.15 11.97
CA ALA A 144 -6.92 -18.23 12.91
C ALA A 144 -7.17 -19.68 13.38
N ASP A 145 -7.61 -19.84 14.63
CA ASP A 145 -7.97 -21.14 15.21
C ASP A 145 -9.23 -21.77 14.59
N ARG A 146 -10.01 -20.96 13.87
CA ARG A 146 -11.17 -21.35 13.09
C ARG A 146 -11.13 -20.70 11.71
N ALA A 147 -11.76 -21.35 10.74
CA ALA A 147 -12.09 -20.71 9.48
C ALA A 147 -12.96 -19.47 9.74
N MET A 148 -12.56 -18.35 9.15
CA MET A 148 -13.28 -17.08 9.21
C MET A 148 -13.77 -16.72 7.81
N PRO A 149 -15.08 -16.48 7.61
CA PRO A 149 -15.57 -16.13 6.29
C PRO A 149 -15.22 -14.71 5.86
N GLY A 150 -14.95 -14.51 4.57
CA GLY A 150 -14.69 -13.20 3.98
C GLY A 150 -15.09 -13.11 2.52
N TYR A 151 -14.54 -12.12 1.82
CA TYR A 151 -14.84 -11.82 0.42
C TYR A 151 -13.57 -11.64 -0.39
N VAL A 152 -13.51 -12.28 -1.55
CA VAL A 152 -12.43 -12.02 -2.51
C VAL A 152 -12.73 -10.71 -3.23
N VAL A 153 -11.80 -9.77 -3.11
CA VAL A 153 -11.83 -8.51 -3.83
C VAL A 153 -10.87 -8.59 -5.02
N THR A 154 -11.37 -8.26 -6.20
CA THR A 154 -10.63 -8.26 -7.45
C THR A 154 -10.55 -6.86 -8.02
N LYS A 155 -9.43 -6.57 -8.67
CA LYS A 155 -9.23 -5.35 -9.45
C LYS A 155 -10.09 -5.41 -10.72
N LEU A 156 -11.01 -4.47 -10.87
CA LEU A 156 -12.03 -4.52 -11.93
C LEU A 156 -11.48 -4.10 -13.30
N ASP A 157 -10.51 -3.19 -13.33
CA ASP A 157 -9.75 -2.88 -14.54
C ASP A 157 -8.26 -3.23 -14.33
N PRO A 158 -7.79 -4.39 -14.84
CA PRO A 158 -6.40 -4.82 -14.67
C PRO A 158 -5.41 -4.00 -15.51
N THR A 159 -5.88 -3.15 -16.44
CA THR A 159 -5.01 -2.34 -17.30
C THR A 159 -4.62 -1.00 -16.67
N LEU A 160 -5.39 -0.53 -15.69
CA LEU A 160 -5.09 0.68 -14.93
C LEU A 160 -4.06 0.40 -13.82
N LEU A 161 -3.44 1.45 -13.29
CA LEU A 161 -2.63 1.34 -12.08
C LEU A 161 -3.53 1.07 -10.87
N ASP A 162 -3.01 0.47 -9.80
CA ASP A 162 -3.83 0.07 -8.63
C ASP A 162 -4.58 1.27 -8.03
N ARG A 163 -3.91 2.41 -7.85
CA ARG A 163 -4.54 3.66 -7.38
C ARG A 163 -5.58 4.28 -8.33
N GLU A 164 -5.63 3.81 -9.57
CA GLU A 164 -6.53 4.32 -10.63
C GLU A 164 -7.67 3.33 -10.93
N SER A 165 -7.59 2.11 -10.41
CA SER A 165 -8.56 1.05 -10.68
C SER A 165 -9.59 0.95 -9.55
N HIS A 166 -10.82 0.60 -9.92
CA HIS A 166 -11.82 0.20 -8.95
C HIS A 166 -11.58 -1.25 -8.51
N TYR A 167 -11.97 -1.53 -7.28
CA TYR A 167 -11.92 -2.87 -6.70
C TYR A 167 -13.33 -3.29 -6.31
N GLY A 168 -13.63 -4.57 -6.45
CA GLY A 168 -14.95 -5.08 -6.07
C GLY A 168 -14.97 -6.58 -5.84
N THR A 169 -16.09 -7.07 -5.32
CA THR A 169 -16.33 -8.48 -5.06
C THR A 169 -17.58 -8.96 -5.80
N LEU A 170 -17.62 -10.24 -6.17
CA LEU A 170 -18.84 -10.89 -6.70
C LEU A 170 -19.92 -11.07 -5.62
N GLY A 171 -19.58 -10.80 -4.35
CA GLY A 171 -20.45 -11.03 -3.20
C GLY A 171 -20.56 -12.50 -2.79
N GLU A 172 -19.80 -13.38 -3.43
CA GLU A 172 -19.63 -14.75 -3.01
C GLU A 172 -18.75 -14.79 -1.76
N LYS A 173 -19.35 -15.27 -0.67
CA LYS A 173 -18.65 -15.50 0.59
C LYS A 173 -17.70 -16.68 0.44
N VAL A 174 -16.46 -16.50 0.87
CA VAL A 174 -15.48 -17.59 1.02
C VAL A 174 -15.42 -17.93 2.50
N ASP A 175 -15.85 -19.14 2.86
CA ASP A 175 -16.03 -19.54 4.26
C ASP A 175 -14.73 -19.88 5.00
N ASP A 176 -13.64 -20.17 4.27
CA ASP A 176 -12.44 -20.81 4.81
C ASP A 176 -11.17 -19.96 4.70
N PHE A 177 -11.21 -18.68 5.05
CA PHE A 177 -9.94 -17.96 5.29
C PHE A 177 -9.33 -18.46 6.61
N LEU A 178 -8.18 -19.11 6.50
CA LEU A 178 -7.36 -19.45 7.66
C LEU A 178 -6.33 -18.36 7.96
N GLU A 179 -5.78 -17.73 6.92
CA GLU A 179 -4.89 -16.59 7.05
C GLU A 179 -5.72 -15.30 7.17
N VAL A 180 -5.60 -14.62 8.30
CA VAL A 180 -6.42 -13.45 8.66
C VAL A 180 -5.53 -12.27 9.04
N ARG A 181 -6.08 -11.06 8.95
CA ARG A 181 -5.39 -9.84 9.36
C ARG A 181 -5.45 -9.68 10.88
N VAL A 182 -4.45 -9.00 11.44
CA VAL A 182 -4.45 -8.64 12.86
C VAL A 182 -4.30 -7.14 12.99
N TRP A 183 -5.19 -6.54 13.76
CA TRP A 183 -5.12 -5.14 14.15
C TRP A 183 -4.74 -5.04 15.63
N ASP A 184 -3.68 -4.31 15.91
CA ASP A 184 -3.25 -3.84 17.22
C ASP A 184 -3.49 -2.32 17.35
N HIS A 185 -4.10 -1.90 18.45
CA HIS A 185 -4.44 -0.49 18.72
C HIS A 185 -3.24 0.43 19.03
N ASP A 186 -2.08 -0.10 19.43
CA ASP A 186 -0.94 0.69 19.91
C ASP A 186 0.32 0.50 19.03
N VAL A 187 0.11 0.34 17.72
CA VAL A 187 1.21 0.22 16.76
C VAL A 187 1.90 1.57 16.57
N ARG A 188 3.23 1.57 16.59
CA ARG A 188 4.07 2.77 16.48
C ARG A 188 5.10 2.64 15.38
N LEU A 189 5.45 3.78 14.78
CA LEU A 189 6.39 3.88 13.68
C LEU A 189 7.59 4.77 14.06
N ASP A 190 8.79 4.26 13.80
CA ASP A 190 10.05 5.01 13.87
C ASP A 190 10.79 4.90 12.53
N ILE A 191 11.23 6.04 12.01
CA ILE A 191 12.00 6.09 10.76
C ILE A 191 13.20 7.02 10.99
N ARG A 192 14.39 6.45 10.93
CA ARG A 192 15.65 7.17 11.16
C ARG A 192 16.67 6.84 10.09
N SER A 193 17.53 7.80 9.76
CA SER A 193 18.72 7.49 8.97
C SER A 193 19.64 6.59 9.78
N THR A 194 20.39 5.72 9.11
CA THR A 194 21.33 4.77 9.75
C THR A 194 22.45 5.43 10.56
N ASP A 195 22.68 6.72 10.36
CA ASP A 195 23.61 7.56 11.11
C ASP A 195 22.93 8.48 12.15
N ASP A 196 21.63 8.29 12.37
CA ASP A 196 20.75 9.09 13.25
C ASP A 196 20.73 10.61 12.96
N SER A 197 21.22 11.04 11.80
CA SER A 197 21.23 12.45 11.41
C SER A 197 19.87 13.00 10.98
N ILE A 198 18.95 12.13 10.58
CA ILE A 198 17.60 12.47 10.13
C ILE A 198 16.59 11.59 10.86
N VAL A 199 15.65 12.24 11.56
CA VAL A 199 14.47 11.60 12.12
C VAL A 199 13.27 12.00 11.25
N VAL A 200 12.57 11.01 10.72
CA VAL A 200 11.41 11.19 9.84
C VAL A 200 10.12 10.95 10.61
N ALA A 201 10.11 9.93 11.46
CA ALA A 201 9.06 9.63 12.43
C ALA A 201 9.75 9.16 13.72
N ASP A 202 9.27 9.59 14.88
CA ASP A 202 9.84 9.27 16.20
C ASP A 202 8.77 8.64 17.09
N MET A 203 8.62 7.31 16.98
CA MET A 203 7.64 6.53 17.75
C MET A 203 6.22 7.11 17.67
N GLU A 204 5.85 7.57 16.48
CA GLU A 204 4.54 8.16 16.20
C GLU A 204 3.48 7.07 16.10
N ASP A 205 2.25 7.40 16.45
CA ASP A 205 1.10 6.50 16.29
C ASP A 205 0.97 6.09 14.81
N PHE A 206 1.07 4.80 14.54
CA PHE A 206 0.97 4.28 13.19
C PHE A 206 -0.50 3.97 12.90
N SER A 207 -1.15 4.83 12.13
CA SER A 207 -2.58 4.69 11.86
C SER A 207 -2.86 3.53 10.91
N ALA A 208 -3.91 2.76 11.22
CA ALA A 208 -4.43 1.71 10.37
C ALA A 208 -5.49 2.24 9.37
N GLU A 209 -5.60 1.59 8.22
CA GLU A 209 -6.63 1.81 7.21
C GLU A 209 -7.05 0.49 6.56
N ILE A 210 -8.13 0.51 5.77
CA ILE A 210 -8.57 -0.65 4.98
C ILE A 210 -8.17 -0.41 3.54
N ASN A 211 -7.19 -1.15 3.03
CA ASN A 211 -6.71 -0.96 1.67
C ASN A 211 -7.75 -1.32 0.59
N SER A 212 -7.43 -1.06 -0.67
CA SER A 212 -8.32 -1.32 -1.81
C SER A 212 -8.76 -2.78 -1.96
N THR A 213 -8.06 -3.74 -1.35
CA THR A 213 -8.42 -5.16 -1.32
C THR A 213 -9.22 -5.56 -0.08
N GLY A 214 -9.59 -4.60 0.76
CA GLY A 214 -10.35 -4.81 1.98
C GLY A 214 -9.55 -5.44 3.11
N ARG A 215 -8.23 -5.19 3.17
CA ARG A 215 -7.33 -5.67 4.23
C ARG A 215 -6.95 -4.53 5.16
N ILE A 216 -6.87 -4.79 6.45
CA ILE A 216 -6.26 -3.84 7.38
C ILE A 216 -4.75 -3.79 7.15
N VAL A 217 -4.25 -2.57 6.96
CA VAL A 217 -2.82 -2.25 6.87
C VAL A 217 -2.52 -1.00 7.68
N TYR A 218 -1.27 -0.85 8.12
CA TYR A 218 -0.77 0.36 8.76
C TYR A 218 0.01 1.16 7.74
N GLY A 219 -0.32 2.45 7.61
CA GLY A 219 0.12 3.25 6.47
C GLY A 219 0.61 4.65 6.84
N PHE A 220 1.76 5.04 6.30
CA PHE A 220 2.40 6.33 6.57
C PHE A 220 2.91 6.94 5.27
N ASN A 221 2.53 8.19 5.03
CA ASN A 221 2.95 8.93 3.84
C ASN A 221 4.23 9.71 4.13
N TRP A 222 5.39 9.14 3.81
CA TRP A 222 6.67 9.82 3.92
C TRP A 222 6.84 10.83 2.77
N GLN A 223 6.58 12.10 3.11
CA GLN A 223 6.68 13.23 2.19
C GLN A 223 8.13 13.68 2.00
N ASN A 224 8.51 13.91 0.73
CA ASN A 224 9.80 14.50 0.35
C ASN A 224 11.03 13.84 1.02
N PRO A 225 11.20 12.51 0.90
CA PRO A 225 12.32 11.78 1.52
C PRO A 225 13.66 12.32 0.99
N LYS A 226 14.64 12.47 1.87
CA LYS A 226 16.01 12.83 1.47
C LYS A 226 16.77 11.56 1.08
N ALA A 227 17.74 11.68 0.18
CA ALA A 227 18.59 10.55 -0.17
C ALA A 227 19.41 10.10 1.05
N GLY A 228 19.57 8.79 1.23
CA GLY A 228 20.27 8.20 2.37
C GLY A 228 19.80 6.76 2.64
N ASP A 229 20.46 6.13 3.60
CA ASP A 229 20.09 4.82 4.12
C ASP A 229 19.32 5.00 5.43
N TYR A 230 18.18 4.33 5.56
CA TYR A 230 17.26 4.45 6.67
C TYR A 230 16.88 3.09 7.24
N VAL A 231 16.54 3.09 8.52
CA VAL A 231 15.86 1.99 9.20
C VAL A 231 14.42 2.42 9.44
N ILE A 232 13.47 1.63 8.97
CA ILE A 232 12.05 1.76 9.29
C ILE A 232 11.74 0.69 10.32
N THR A 233 11.28 1.09 11.49
CA THR A 233 10.97 0.20 12.61
C THR A 233 9.51 0.35 12.99
N VAL A 234 8.82 -0.78 13.14
CA VAL A 234 7.44 -0.85 13.62
C VAL A 234 7.41 -1.60 14.92
N ILE A 235 6.68 -1.07 15.90
CA ILE A 235 6.45 -1.67 17.21
C ILE A 235 4.97 -2.00 17.32
N ALA A 236 4.63 -3.23 17.70
CA ALA A 236 3.26 -3.66 17.94
C ALA A 236 3.18 -4.36 19.31
N PRO A 237 3.00 -3.59 20.40
CA PRO A 237 3.27 -4.08 21.75
C PRO A 237 2.32 -5.19 22.18
N ASN A 238 1.10 -5.26 21.63
CA ASN A 238 0.06 -6.19 22.08
C ASN A 238 0.02 -7.49 21.27
N ILE A 239 0.91 -7.68 20.30
CA ILE A 239 1.00 -8.91 19.49
C ILE A 239 2.44 -9.44 19.49
N ALA A 240 2.65 -10.72 19.28
CA ALA A 240 3.97 -11.32 19.20
C ALA A 240 4.40 -11.45 17.73
N ILE A 241 5.36 -10.64 17.28
CA ILE A 241 5.89 -10.74 15.91
C ILE A 241 6.88 -11.91 15.85
N THR A 242 6.51 -13.00 15.17
CA THR A 242 7.30 -14.24 15.11
C THR A 242 7.88 -14.53 13.72
N ALA A 243 7.38 -13.87 12.69
CA ALA A 243 7.87 -13.94 11.32
C ALA A 243 7.83 -12.57 10.64
N ALA A 244 8.63 -12.39 9.58
CA ALA A 244 8.56 -11.25 8.68
C ALA A 244 8.92 -11.69 7.26
N ASP A 245 8.21 -11.16 6.26
CA ASP A 245 8.50 -11.43 4.84
C ASP A 245 9.82 -10.77 4.38
N ALA A 246 10.17 -9.64 5.01
CA ALA A 246 11.40 -8.91 4.82
C ALA A 246 11.86 -8.24 6.13
N GLY A 247 13.15 -7.90 6.17
CA GLY A 247 13.74 -7.22 7.32
C GLY A 247 14.21 -8.17 8.43
N GLU A 248 14.23 -7.64 9.65
CA GLU A 248 14.70 -8.33 10.86
C GLU A 248 13.68 -8.15 11.99
N ILE A 249 13.37 -9.25 12.69
CA ILE A 249 12.59 -9.21 13.93
C ILE A 249 13.52 -8.82 15.06
N LEU A 250 13.13 -7.78 15.78
CA LEU A 250 13.85 -7.23 16.92
C LEU A 250 13.14 -7.63 18.23
N PRO A 251 13.77 -7.45 19.40
CA PRO A 251 13.12 -7.64 20.69
C PRO A 251 11.86 -6.76 20.86
N ASP A 252 11.06 -7.05 21.89
CA ASP A 252 9.93 -6.20 22.30
C ASP A 252 8.86 -5.99 21.21
N ASN A 253 8.57 -7.05 20.44
CA ASN A 253 7.55 -7.06 19.38
C ASN A 253 7.80 -5.99 18.30
N MET A 254 9.06 -5.90 17.87
CA MET A 254 9.50 -4.94 16.88
C MET A 254 9.94 -5.65 15.59
N VAL A 255 9.72 -5.00 14.45
CA VAL A 255 10.23 -5.44 13.15
C VAL A 255 10.85 -4.26 12.42
N ALA A 256 12.00 -4.46 11.79
CA ALA A 256 12.72 -3.41 11.09
C ALA A 256 13.09 -3.80 9.66
N VAL A 257 12.99 -2.84 8.73
CA VAL A 257 13.48 -2.97 7.36
C VAL A 257 14.46 -1.85 7.03
N ASN A 258 15.60 -2.23 6.44
CA ASN A 258 16.58 -1.29 5.93
C ASN A 258 16.20 -0.87 4.51
N VAL A 259 16.17 0.44 4.24
CA VAL A 259 15.85 0.98 2.92
C VAL A 259 16.86 2.02 2.48
N THR A 260 17.16 2.04 1.17
CA THR A 260 18.02 3.06 0.55
C THR A 260 17.17 3.99 -0.32
N VAL A 261 17.11 5.27 0.04
CA VAL A 261 16.50 6.32 -0.78
C VAL A 261 17.56 6.89 -1.72
N GLY A 262 17.44 6.56 -3.01
CA GLY A 262 18.39 7.03 -4.02
C GLY A 262 18.20 8.51 -4.36
N ASN A 263 19.28 9.18 -4.77
CA ASN A 263 19.17 10.51 -5.39
C ASN A 263 18.23 10.45 -6.59
N LYS A 264 17.45 11.51 -6.81
CA LYS A 264 16.69 11.68 -8.05
C LYS A 264 17.69 11.79 -9.19
N GLY A 265 17.99 10.67 -9.84
CA GLY A 265 18.94 10.60 -10.94
C GLY A 265 18.54 11.66 -11.96
N GLY A 266 19.33 12.72 -12.04
CA GLY A 266 19.23 13.68 -13.12
C GLY A 266 19.61 12.93 -14.38
N GLY A 267 18.62 12.31 -15.03
CA GLY A 267 18.74 11.75 -16.36
C GLY A 267 19.16 12.87 -17.28
N LYS A 268 20.47 13.11 -17.35
CA LYS A 268 21.11 13.96 -18.34
C LYS A 268 20.89 13.22 -19.64
N GLY A 269 19.75 13.47 -20.27
CA GLY A 269 19.49 13.10 -21.64
C GLY A 269 20.58 13.76 -22.46
N SER A 270 21.65 13.01 -22.74
CA SER A 270 22.59 13.34 -23.79
C SER A 270 21.86 13.14 -25.10
N GLY A 271 20.96 14.06 -25.41
CA GLY A 271 20.52 14.34 -26.76
C GLY A 271 21.73 14.81 -27.53
N GLY A 272 22.57 13.85 -27.96
CA GLY A 272 23.56 14.04 -28.99
C GLY A 272 22.82 14.50 -30.22
N ARG A 273 22.78 15.81 -30.41
CA ARG A 273 22.35 16.46 -31.64
C ARG A 273 23.18 15.82 -32.76
N PRO A 274 22.56 15.10 -33.71
CA PRO A 274 23.28 14.52 -34.84
C PRO A 274 23.97 15.65 -35.58
N GLY A 275 25.28 15.51 -35.76
CA GLY A 275 26.10 16.52 -36.39
C GLY A 275 25.56 16.93 -37.76
N ASP A 276 25.48 18.23 -37.97
CA ASP A 276 25.46 18.85 -39.29
C ASP A 276 26.65 18.32 -40.09
N VAL A 277 26.39 17.38 -41.00
CA VAL A 277 27.33 16.99 -42.04
C VAL A 277 27.43 18.17 -43.01
N VAL A 278 28.46 19.00 -42.84
CA VAL A 278 28.85 20.00 -43.84
C VAL A 278 29.31 19.25 -45.10
N PRO A 279 28.67 19.46 -46.28
CA PRO A 279 29.13 18.84 -47.51
C PRO A 279 30.44 19.47 -47.95
N GLY A 280 31.52 18.68 -47.94
CA GLY A 280 32.81 19.04 -48.49
C GLY A 280 32.71 19.32 -49.99
N LYS A 281 33.05 20.54 -50.41
CA LYS A 281 33.22 20.92 -51.81
C LYS A 281 34.35 20.10 -52.44
N GLY A 282 34.00 19.25 -53.40
CA GLY A 282 34.97 18.60 -54.29
C GLY A 282 35.69 19.63 -55.17
N LYS A 283 37.02 19.72 -55.00
CA LYS A 283 37.92 20.36 -55.96
C LYS A 283 38.19 19.37 -57.10
N LYS A 284 37.78 19.73 -58.32
CA LYS A 284 38.27 19.11 -59.56
C LYS A 284 39.71 19.57 -59.81
N GLY A 285 40.60 18.64 -60.11
CA GLY A 285 41.97 18.92 -60.52
C GLY A 285 42.54 17.81 -61.39
N ARG A 286 42.65 18.14 -62.68
CA ARG A 286 43.41 17.50 -63.78
C ARG A 286 42.96 16.13 -64.28
#